data_AF-A0A9D4Q0P3-F1
#
_entry.id   AF-A0A9D4Q0P3-F1
#
_cell.length_a   1.000
_cell.length_b   1.000
_cell.length_c   1.000
_cell.angle_alpha   90.00
_cell.angle_beta   90.00
_cell.angle_gamma   90.00
#
_symmetry.space_group_name_H-M   'P 1'
#
loop_
_entity.id
_entity.type
_entity.pdbx_description
1 polymer ?
#
loop_
_entity_poly.entity_id
_entity_poly.type
_entity_poly.pdbx_seq_one_letter_code
_entity_poly.pdbx_strand_id
1 'polypeptide(L)'
;MRGSSSKIVVLENIVKRILWVGLANLLLLPLVLAWQVMYFFYNYTDLIKREPGVLGVRTWSPYARLFLRHFNELDHELNTRLCRAYRPACQYMDIFSSHIMIVLAKSVAFFAGAPAAVLLLLSVIDEDVLSVDRLFMSLTMLSLIVPGPNLDSRREPVWRPERLMTSILAHIHYVPDHWKDRCHTTLVRDEFAHLFQYRAVS
;
A
#
# COMPACT_ATOMS: atom_id res chain seq x y z
N MET A 1 38.30 32.59 13.39
CA MET A 1 37.95 31.70 14.52
C MET A 1 36.60 32.00 15.21
N ARG A 2 36.03 33.22 15.18
CA ARG A 2 34.72 33.53 15.82
C ARG A 2 33.49 32.80 15.25
N GLY A 3 33.47 32.46 13.96
CA GLY A 3 32.32 31.80 13.32
C GLY A 3 32.13 30.31 13.63
N SER A 4 33.11 29.65 14.28
CA SER A 4 32.98 28.24 14.69
C SER A 4 32.26 28.12 16.04
N SER A 5 32.61 29.00 16.99
CA SER A 5 32.02 29.00 18.34
C SER A 5 30.51 29.30 18.34
N SER A 6 30.03 30.22 17.48
CA SER A 6 28.59 30.49 17.35
C SER A 6 27.80 29.31 16.78
N LYS A 7 28.38 28.55 15.85
CA LYS A 7 27.74 27.35 15.27
C LYS A 7 27.57 26.24 16.31
N ILE A 8 28.56 26.05 17.19
CA ILE A 8 28.50 25.04 18.25
C ILE A 8 27.37 25.36 19.23
N VAL A 9 27.25 26.62 19.65
CA VAL A 9 26.16 27.06 20.55
C VAL A 9 24.78 26.85 19.91
N VAL A 10 24.63 27.13 18.61
CA VAL A 10 23.38 26.88 17.89
C VAL A 10 23.06 25.39 17.79
N LEU A 11 24.06 24.56 17.49
CA LEU A 11 23.91 23.10 17.43
C LEU A 11 23.44 22.53 18.77
N GLU A 12 24.07 22.93 19.88
CA GLU A 12 23.66 22.50 21.23
C GLU A 12 22.20 22.87 21.53
N ASN A 13 21.76 24.06 21.12
CA ASN A 13 20.39 24.49 21.30
C ASN A 13 19.39 23.68 20.46
N ILE A 14 19.74 23.34 19.22
CA ILE A 14 18.92 22.48 18.35
C ILE A 14 18.82 21.07 18.96
N VAL A 15 19.93 20.49 19.39
CA VAL A 15 19.96 19.15 20.01
C VAL A 15 19.08 19.12 21.25
N LYS A 16 19.20 20.13 22.14
CA LYS A 16 18.34 20.24 23.33
C LYS A 16 16.86 20.34 22.97
N ARG A 17 16.50 21.13 21.95
CA ARG A 17 15.11 21.25 21.48
C ARG A 17 14.57 19.92 20.92
N ILE A 18 15.35 19.23 20.10
CA ILE A 18 14.97 17.91 19.56
C ILE A 18 14.77 16.91 20.69
N LEU A 19 15.63 16.91 21.72
CA LEU A 19 15.49 16.04 22.88
C LEU A 19 14.18 16.31 23.63
N TRP A 20 13.88 17.58 23.93
CA TRP A 20 12.63 17.94 24.62
C TRP A 20 11.38 17.58 23.80
N VAL A 21 11.39 17.81 22.49
CA VAL A 21 10.29 17.39 21.60
C VAL A 21 10.16 15.86 21.58
N GLY A 22 11.28 15.13 21.53
CA GLY A 22 11.30 13.68 21.61
C GLY A 22 10.72 13.14 22.92
N LEU A 23 11.08 13.74 24.05
CA LEU A 23 10.57 13.36 25.36
C LEU A 23 9.06 13.64 25.48
N ALA A 24 8.59 14.77 24.96
CA ALA A 24 7.16 15.09 24.90
C ALA A 24 6.41 14.08 24.02
N ASN A 25 6.94 13.72 22.85
CA ASN A 25 6.35 12.70 21.98
C ASN A 25 6.30 11.33 22.66
N LEU A 26 7.34 10.95 23.42
CA LEU A 26 7.37 9.69 24.16
C LEU A 26 6.29 9.64 25.24
N LEU A 27 6.08 10.74 25.96
CA LEU A 27 5.04 10.86 26.99
C LEU A 27 3.64 10.82 26.38
N LEU A 28 3.45 11.44 25.22
CA LEU A 28 2.17 11.48 24.50
C LEU A 28 1.90 10.23 23.64
N LEU A 29 2.91 9.38 23.42
CA LEU A 29 2.83 8.17 22.59
C LEU A 29 1.60 7.30 22.89
N PRO A 30 1.29 6.90 24.15
CA PRO A 30 0.14 6.04 24.40
C PRO A 30 -1.19 6.67 23.99
N LEU A 31 -1.34 7.99 24.15
CA LEU A 31 -2.55 8.72 23.76
C LEU A 31 -2.67 8.83 22.24
N VAL A 32 -1.58 9.20 21.55
CA VAL A 32 -1.55 9.29 20.09
C VAL A 32 -1.80 7.93 19.47
N LEU A 33 -1.19 6.87 20.00
CA LEU A 33 -1.38 5.51 19.50
C LEU A 33 -2.82 5.03 19.69
N ALA A 34 -3.43 5.26 20.86
CA ALA A 34 -4.83 4.94 21.11
C ALA A 34 -5.76 5.64 20.10
N TRP A 35 -5.52 6.93 19.83
CA TRP A 35 -6.28 7.68 18.83
C TRP A 35 -6.09 7.13 17.40
N GLN A 36 -4.86 6.83 17.00
CA GLN A 36 -4.56 6.27 15.68
C GLN A 36 -5.25 4.92 15.47
N VAL A 37 -5.24 4.05 16.48
CA VAL A 37 -5.93 2.75 16.44
C VAL A 37 -7.43 2.96 16.26
N MET A 38 -8.06 3.83 17.06
CA MET A 38 -9.48 4.15 16.89
C MET A 38 -9.78 4.69 15.49
N TYR A 39 -9.02 5.68 15.04
CA TYR A 39 -9.18 6.29 13.71
C TYR A 39 -9.06 5.25 12.59
N PHE A 40 -8.10 4.33 12.70
CA PHE A 40 -7.94 3.24 11.74
C PHE A 40 -9.20 2.36 11.68
N PHE A 41 -9.69 1.89 12.83
CA PHE A 41 -10.90 1.07 12.86
C PHE A 41 -12.12 1.81 12.33
N TYR A 42 -12.33 3.08 12.70
CA TYR A 42 -13.49 3.84 12.22
C TYR A 42 -13.48 4.05 10.70
N ASN A 43 -12.33 4.35 10.09
CA ASN A 43 -12.27 4.67 8.65
C ASN A 43 -12.11 3.45 7.75
N TYR A 44 -11.43 2.40 8.22
CA TYR A 44 -11.08 1.25 7.37
C TYR A 44 -11.99 0.04 7.56
N THR A 45 -12.72 -0.11 8.67
CA THR A 45 -13.57 -1.31 8.87
C THR A 45 -14.68 -1.43 7.84
N ASP A 46 -15.40 -0.36 7.54
CA ASP A 46 -16.46 -0.36 6.51
C ASP A 46 -15.85 -0.57 5.11
N LEU A 47 -14.71 0.07 4.84
CA LEU A 47 -14.00 -0.04 3.56
C LEU A 47 -13.48 -1.46 3.30
N ILE A 48 -12.91 -2.12 4.31
CA ILE A 48 -12.40 -3.51 4.22
C ILE A 48 -13.56 -4.49 4.04
N LYS A 49 -14.69 -4.27 4.72
CA LYS A 49 -15.88 -5.12 4.59
C LYS A 49 -16.51 -5.02 3.19
N ARG A 50 -16.58 -3.81 2.62
CA ARG A 50 -17.18 -3.59 1.29
C ARG A 50 -16.26 -4.01 0.16
N GLU A 51 -15.00 -3.59 0.23
CA GLU A 51 -14.02 -3.78 -0.83
C GLU A 51 -12.66 -4.19 -0.24
N PRO A 52 -12.43 -5.50 0.03
CA PRO A 52 -11.18 -5.97 0.62
C PRO A 52 -9.95 -5.68 -0.28
N GLY A 53 -10.17 -5.47 -1.59
CA GLY A 53 -9.12 -5.13 -2.54
C GLY A 53 -8.48 -3.75 -2.36
N VAL A 54 -9.11 -2.84 -1.59
CA VAL A 54 -8.63 -1.46 -1.43
C VAL A 54 -7.27 -1.39 -0.72
N LEU A 55 -6.99 -2.35 0.17
CA LEU A 55 -5.71 -2.46 0.86
C LEU A 55 -4.57 -2.86 -0.09
N GLY A 56 -4.88 -3.61 -1.16
CA GLY A 56 -3.95 -4.02 -2.20
C GLY A 56 -3.70 -2.95 -3.27
N VAL A 57 -4.43 -1.83 -3.21
CA VAL A 57 -4.18 -0.67 -4.09
C VAL A 57 -2.88 0.01 -3.66
N ARG A 58 -2.11 0.48 -4.64
CA ARG A 58 -0.87 1.22 -4.38
C ARG A 58 -1.14 2.72 -4.38
N THR A 59 -0.36 3.46 -3.63
CA THR A 59 -0.45 4.92 -3.53
C THR A 59 0.95 5.53 -3.45
N TRP A 60 1.08 6.79 -3.85
CA TRP A 60 2.32 7.55 -3.69
C TRP A 60 2.59 7.80 -2.21
N SER A 61 3.75 7.34 -1.72
CA SER A 61 4.13 7.46 -0.33
C SER A 61 4.32 8.93 0.07
N PRO A 62 4.15 9.30 1.36
CA PRO A 62 4.46 10.65 1.82
C PRO A 62 5.90 11.05 1.49
N TYR A 63 6.83 10.10 1.55
CA TYR A 63 8.21 10.25 1.12
C TYR A 63 8.30 10.62 -0.38
N ALA A 64 7.61 9.89 -1.25
CA ALA A 64 7.59 10.19 -2.68
C ALA A 64 7.07 11.59 -2.99
N ARG A 65 6.05 12.05 -2.26
CA ARG A 65 5.51 13.40 -2.45
C ARG A 65 6.52 14.49 -2.13
N LEU A 66 7.45 14.24 -1.20
CA LEU A 66 8.53 15.18 -0.89
C LEU A 66 9.69 15.03 -1.86
N PHE A 67 10.08 13.78 -2.17
CA PHE A 67 11.21 13.48 -3.04
C PHE A 67 10.98 13.92 -4.50
N LEU A 68 9.76 13.77 -5.01
CA LEU A 68 9.41 14.08 -6.40
C LEU A 68 8.92 15.53 -6.60
N ARG A 69 8.89 16.35 -5.54
CA ARG A 69 8.37 17.73 -5.60
C ARG A 69 9.42 18.68 -6.15
N HIS A 70 9.01 19.53 -7.10
CA HIS A 70 9.88 20.60 -7.59
C HIS A 70 9.87 21.79 -6.64
N PHE A 71 10.91 22.62 -6.70
CA PHE A 71 10.94 23.89 -5.97
C PHE A 71 9.79 24.80 -6.44
N ASN A 72 9.11 25.44 -5.50
CA ASN A 72 7.96 26.33 -5.73
C ASN A 72 6.75 25.67 -6.44
N GLU A 73 6.67 24.34 -6.44
CA GLU A 73 5.50 23.62 -6.97
C GLU A 73 4.35 23.62 -5.95
N LEU A 74 3.13 23.94 -6.41
CA LEU A 74 1.93 23.91 -5.56
C LEU A 74 1.40 22.47 -5.39
N ASP A 75 0.69 22.21 -4.30
CA ASP A 75 0.23 20.85 -3.97
C ASP A 75 -0.71 20.25 -5.03
N HIS A 76 -1.54 21.08 -5.68
CA HIS A 76 -2.45 20.62 -6.73
C HIS A 76 -1.71 20.30 -8.04
N GLU A 77 -0.62 21.00 -8.36
CA GLU A 77 0.23 20.72 -9.53
C GLU A 77 0.93 19.37 -9.34
N LEU A 78 1.52 19.17 -8.15
CA LEU A 78 2.13 17.90 -7.76
C LEU A 78 1.12 16.75 -7.85
N ASN A 79 -0.07 16.93 -7.26
CA ASN A 79 -1.12 15.91 -7.30
C ASN A 79 -1.55 15.60 -8.73
N THR A 80 -1.73 16.61 -9.58
CA THR A 80 -2.09 16.41 -10.99
C THR A 80 -1.06 15.56 -11.72
N ARG A 81 0.22 15.81 -11.47
CA ARG A 81 1.33 15.05 -12.06
C ARG A 81 1.39 13.61 -11.56
N LEU A 82 1.30 13.42 -10.25
CA LEU A 82 1.28 12.09 -9.62
C LEU A 82 0.05 11.27 -10.04
N CYS A 83 -1.11 11.91 -10.24
CA CYS A 83 -2.32 11.27 -10.77
C CYS A 83 -2.12 10.80 -12.22
N ARG A 84 -1.48 11.60 -13.08
CA ARG A 84 -1.16 11.19 -14.46
C ARG A 84 -0.16 10.02 -14.49
N ALA A 85 0.82 10.03 -13.59
CA ALA A 85 1.81 8.96 -13.43
C ALA A 85 1.25 7.67 -12.78
N TYR A 86 0.08 7.73 -12.15
CA TYR A 86 -0.47 6.63 -11.35
C TYR A 86 -0.75 5.36 -12.17
N ARG A 87 -1.46 5.49 -13.29
CA ARG A 87 -1.82 4.35 -14.14
C ARG A 87 -0.60 3.62 -14.71
N PRO A 88 0.40 4.29 -15.32
CA PRO A 88 1.60 3.59 -15.78
C PRO A 88 2.44 3.02 -14.62
N ALA A 89 2.43 3.66 -13.44
CA ALA A 89 3.10 3.13 -12.24
C ALA A 89 2.46 1.82 -11.73
N CYS A 90 1.13 1.73 -11.71
CA CYS A 90 0.43 0.49 -11.40
C CYS A 90 0.81 -0.62 -12.39
N GLN A 91 0.74 -0.33 -13.70
CA GLN A 91 1.08 -1.29 -14.74
C GLN A 91 2.54 -1.77 -14.63
N TYR A 92 3.47 -0.87 -14.31
CA TYR A 92 4.86 -1.24 -14.09
C TYR A 92 5.02 -2.19 -12.90
N MET A 93 4.37 -1.91 -11.77
CA MET A 93 4.45 -2.80 -10.59
C MET A 93 3.75 -4.14 -10.81
N ASP A 94 2.71 -4.17 -11.63
CA ASP A 94 1.98 -5.40 -11.95
C ASP A 94 2.81 -6.36 -12.82
N ILE A 95 3.78 -5.87 -13.61
CA ILE A 95 4.73 -6.72 -14.36
C ILE A 95 5.53 -7.63 -13.42
N PHE A 96 5.87 -7.13 -12.23
CA PHE A 96 6.70 -7.86 -11.27
C PHE A 96 5.90 -8.77 -10.33
N SER A 97 4.62 -9.03 -10.62
CA SER A 97 3.83 -9.97 -9.83
C SER A 97 4.46 -11.37 -9.88
N SER A 98 4.64 -11.98 -8.70
CA SER A 98 5.25 -13.30 -8.62
C SER A 98 4.21 -14.38 -8.95
N HIS A 99 4.58 -15.29 -9.86
CA HIS A 99 3.73 -16.40 -10.28
C HIS A 99 3.35 -17.31 -9.09
N ILE A 100 4.27 -17.52 -8.15
CA ILE A 100 4.06 -18.32 -6.94
C ILE A 100 2.93 -17.73 -6.08
N MET A 101 2.89 -16.39 -5.92
CA MET A 101 1.84 -15.73 -5.14
C MET A 101 0.47 -15.90 -5.79
N ILE A 102 0.41 -15.82 -7.13
CA ILE A 102 -0.83 -16.03 -7.89
C ILE A 102 -1.32 -17.46 -7.72
N VAL A 103 -0.43 -18.46 -7.85
CA VAL A 103 -0.78 -19.88 -7.66
C VAL A 103 -1.28 -20.13 -6.25
N LEU A 104 -0.56 -19.64 -5.23
CA LEU A 104 -0.96 -19.79 -3.84
C LEU A 104 -2.33 -19.16 -3.57
N ALA A 105 -2.58 -17.94 -4.08
CA ALA A 105 -3.85 -17.27 -3.91
C ALA A 105 -5.01 -18.04 -4.57
N LYS A 106 -4.78 -18.63 -5.77
CA LYS A 106 -5.76 -19.50 -6.44
C LYS A 106 -6.04 -20.78 -5.65
N SER A 107 -5.00 -21.40 -5.08
CA SER A 107 -5.18 -22.58 -4.22
C SER A 107 -5.99 -22.25 -2.97
N VAL A 108 -5.67 -21.15 -2.27
CA VAL A 108 -6.42 -20.70 -1.09
C VAL A 108 -7.87 -20.37 -1.45
N ALA A 109 -8.09 -19.67 -2.57
CA ALA A 109 -9.43 -19.38 -3.06
C ALA A 109 -10.25 -20.65 -3.31
N PHE A 110 -9.64 -21.68 -3.89
CA PHE A 110 -10.29 -22.96 -4.15
C PHE A 110 -10.63 -23.70 -2.84
N PHE A 111 -9.67 -23.84 -1.92
CA PHE A 111 -9.88 -24.56 -0.66
C PHE A 111 -10.83 -23.86 0.31
N ALA A 112 -10.91 -22.53 0.29
CA ALA A 112 -11.89 -21.78 1.08
C ALA A 112 -13.26 -21.71 0.38
N GLY A 113 -13.27 -21.52 -0.94
CA GLY A 113 -14.48 -21.32 -1.73
C GLY A 113 -15.30 -22.59 -1.94
N ALA A 114 -14.67 -23.75 -2.12
CA ALA A 114 -15.38 -25.02 -2.32
C ALA A 114 -16.29 -25.39 -1.13
N PRO A 115 -15.81 -25.46 0.13
CA PRO A 115 -16.67 -25.74 1.27
C PRO A 115 -17.69 -24.61 1.53
N ALA A 116 -17.33 -23.34 1.30
CA ALA A 116 -18.26 -22.22 1.42
C ALA A 116 -19.44 -22.36 0.43
N ALA A 117 -19.18 -22.72 -0.82
CA ALA A 117 -20.20 -22.94 -1.84
C ALA A 117 -21.11 -24.12 -1.51
N VAL A 118 -20.55 -25.22 -0.99
CA VAL A 118 -21.34 -26.39 -0.55
C VAL A 118 -22.24 -26.02 0.64
N LEU A 119 -21.69 -25.32 1.64
CA LEU A 119 -22.48 -24.85 2.79
C LEU A 119 -23.59 -23.89 2.35
N LEU A 120 -23.30 -22.93 1.47
CA LEU A 120 -24.31 -22.03 0.91
C LEU A 120 -25.43 -22.80 0.20
N LEU A 121 -25.09 -23.81 -0.60
CA LEU A 121 -26.07 -24.59 -1.34
C LEU A 121 -26.95 -25.42 -0.39
N LEU A 122 -26.37 -26.03 0.65
CA LEU A 122 -27.13 -26.71 1.69
C LEU A 122 -28.05 -25.75 2.45
N SER A 123 -27.58 -24.53 2.77
CA SER A 123 -28.40 -23.50 3.42
C SER A 123 -29.57 -23.01 2.57
N VAL A 124 -29.47 -23.06 1.24
CA VAL A 124 -30.58 -22.70 0.34
C VAL A 124 -31.63 -23.82 0.28
N ILE A 125 -31.21 -25.08 0.44
CA ILE A 125 -32.12 -26.23 0.45
C ILE A 125 -32.85 -26.33 1.79
N ASP A 126 -32.14 -26.12 2.88
CA ASP A 126 -32.67 -26.22 4.24
C ASP A 126 -32.04 -25.13 5.12
N GLU A 127 -32.88 -24.21 5.59
CA GLU A 127 -32.47 -23.08 6.44
C GLU A 127 -31.99 -23.56 7.82
N ASP A 128 -32.48 -24.70 8.29
CA ASP A 128 -32.12 -25.27 9.60
C ASP A 128 -30.64 -25.66 9.65
N VAL A 129 -29.99 -25.86 8.49
CA VAL A 129 -28.54 -26.09 8.39
C VAL A 129 -27.74 -24.92 8.97
N LEU A 130 -28.21 -23.67 8.84
CA LEU A 130 -27.50 -22.51 9.40
C LEU A 130 -27.61 -22.44 10.93
N SER A 131 -28.65 -23.04 11.50
CA SER A 131 -28.90 -23.07 12.95
C SER A 131 -28.03 -24.09 13.69
N VAL A 132 -27.44 -25.05 12.95
CA VAL A 132 -26.52 -26.05 13.51
C VAL A 132 -25.27 -25.36 14.03
N ASP A 133 -24.83 -25.78 15.23
CA ASP A 133 -23.70 -25.22 15.96
C ASP A 133 -22.51 -24.89 15.04
N ARG A 134 -22.14 -23.60 15.04
CA ARG A 134 -20.95 -23.03 14.38
C ARG A 134 -20.96 -23.04 12.83
N LEU A 135 -21.98 -23.56 12.14
CA LEU A 135 -22.01 -23.56 10.67
C LEU A 135 -22.13 -22.15 10.08
N PHE A 136 -22.88 -21.26 10.74
CA PHE A 136 -22.93 -19.85 10.37
C PHE A 136 -21.56 -19.14 10.54
N MET A 137 -20.85 -19.43 11.63
CA MET A 137 -19.51 -18.87 11.87
C MET A 137 -18.48 -19.42 10.89
N SER A 138 -18.53 -20.71 10.55
CA SER A 138 -17.60 -21.27 9.56
C SER A 138 -17.86 -20.71 8.17
N LEU A 139 -19.11 -20.54 7.77
CA LEU A 139 -19.48 -19.96 6.49
C LEU A 139 -19.00 -18.50 6.36
N THR A 140 -19.19 -17.68 7.40
CA THR A 140 -18.72 -16.28 7.40
C THR A 140 -17.20 -16.19 7.36
N MET A 141 -16.50 -17.06 8.10
CA MET A 141 -15.03 -17.10 8.09
C MET A 141 -14.47 -17.57 6.75
N LEU A 142 -15.04 -18.61 6.14
CA LEU A 142 -14.63 -19.08 4.82
C LEU A 142 -14.88 -18.01 3.75
N SER A 143 -16.04 -17.36 3.79
CA SER A 143 -16.40 -16.30 2.83
C SER A 143 -15.49 -15.07 2.92
N LEU A 144 -14.94 -14.76 4.11
CA LEU A 144 -13.97 -13.69 4.29
C LEU A 144 -12.59 -14.03 3.70
N ILE A 145 -12.22 -15.32 3.69
CA ILE A 145 -10.92 -15.79 3.19
C ILE A 145 -10.90 -15.85 1.66
N VAL A 146 -12.05 -16.11 1.04
CA VAL A 146 -12.15 -16.17 -0.43
C VAL A 146 -11.71 -14.83 -1.02
N PRO A 147 -10.61 -14.80 -1.80
CA PRO A 147 -10.17 -13.59 -2.47
C PRO A 147 -11.28 -13.08 -3.39
N GLY A 148 -11.53 -11.77 -3.37
CA GLY A 148 -12.54 -11.17 -4.24
C GLY A 148 -12.28 -11.46 -5.73
N PRO A 149 -13.32 -11.45 -6.58
CA PRO A 149 -13.25 -11.80 -8.01
C PRO A 149 -12.25 -10.96 -8.83
N ASN A 150 -11.81 -9.83 -8.28
CA ASN A 150 -10.85 -8.91 -8.90
C ASN A 150 -9.42 -9.46 -9.00
N LEU A 151 -9.11 -10.59 -8.34
CA LEU A 151 -7.77 -11.18 -8.38
C LEU A 151 -7.39 -11.71 -9.77
N ASP A 152 -8.36 -12.26 -10.50
CA ASP A 152 -8.18 -12.86 -11.83
C ASP A 152 -8.39 -11.84 -12.97
N SER A 153 -8.93 -10.65 -12.69
CA SER A 153 -9.20 -9.60 -13.69
C SER A 153 -7.95 -8.82 -14.14
N ARG A 154 -6.76 -9.18 -13.64
CA ARG A 154 -5.50 -8.56 -14.06
C ARG A 154 -5.22 -8.97 -15.50
N ARG A 155 -5.50 -8.06 -16.43
CA ARG A 155 -5.07 -8.18 -17.84
C ARG A 155 -3.60 -8.59 -17.86
N GLU A 156 -3.25 -9.56 -18.72
CA GLU A 156 -1.86 -9.96 -18.91
C GLU A 156 -1.01 -8.71 -19.13
N PRO A 157 -0.06 -8.42 -18.22
CA PRO A 157 0.71 -7.20 -18.32
C PRO A 157 1.59 -7.32 -19.56
N VAL A 158 1.46 -6.35 -20.47
CA VAL A 158 2.33 -6.28 -21.65
C VAL A 158 3.75 -6.03 -21.15
N TRP A 159 4.62 -7.03 -21.30
CA TRP A 159 6.00 -7.01 -20.79
C TRP A 159 6.87 -5.99 -21.53
N ARG A 160 6.82 -4.72 -21.10
CA ARG A 160 7.63 -3.60 -21.62
C ARG A 160 7.99 -2.62 -20.48
N PRO A 161 8.81 -3.04 -19.50
CA PRO A 161 9.10 -2.25 -18.31
C PRO A 161 9.74 -0.89 -18.64
N GLU A 162 10.63 -0.82 -19.64
CA GLU A 162 11.29 0.43 -20.04
C GLU A 162 10.32 1.46 -20.62
N ARG A 163 9.34 1.02 -21.44
CA ARG A 163 8.32 1.92 -21.99
C ARG A 163 7.39 2.47 -20.91
N LEU A 164 7.08 1.65 -19.90
CA LEU A 164 6.29 2.10 -18.77
C LEU A 164 7.08 3.04 -17.88
N MET A 165 8.35 2.74 -17.59
CA MET A 165 9.21 3.61 -16.80
C MET A 165 9.44 4.96 -17.50
N THR A 166 9.63 4.99 -18.82
CA THR A 166 9.72 6.25 -19.58
C THR A 166 8.41 7.05 -19.54
N SER A 167 7.25 6.39 -19.60
CA SER A 167 5.94 7.04 -19.42
C SER A 167 5.75 7.60 -18.01
N ILE A 168 6.22 6.88 -16.98
CA ILE A 168 6.22 7.37 -15.60
C ILE A 168 7.17 8.58 -15.48
N LEU A 169 8.39 8.47 -16.01
CA LEU A 169 9.42 9.52 -16.00
C LEU A 169 8.95 10.81 -16.67
N ALA A 170 8.21 10.71 -17.77
CA ALA A 170 7.59 11.85 -18.45
C ALA A 170 6.67 12.67 -17.53
N HIS A 171 6.20 12.07 -16.44
CA HIS A 171 5.42 12.75 -15.42
C HIS A 171 6.22 13.00 -14.15
N ILE A 172 6.98 12.06 -13.59
CA ILE A 172 7.62 12.29 -12.27
C ILE A 172 8.87 13.17 -12.33
N HIS A 173 9.48 13.32 -13.51
CA HIS A 173 10.68 14.13 -13.81
C HIS A 173 11.97 13.82 -13.02
N TYR A 174 11.91 13.01 -11.97
CA TYR A 174 13.06 12.58 -11.17
C TYR A 174 13.23 11.07 -11.26
N VAL A 175 14.42 10.62 -11.68
CA VAL A 175 14.84 9.21 -11.67
C VAL A 175 16.33 9.12 -11.34
N PRO A 176 16.74 8.19 -10.44
CA PRO A 176 18.15 7.87 -10.24
C PRO A 176 18.82 7.38 -11.52
N ASP A 177 20.05 7.81 -11.81
CA ASP A 177 20.75 7.46 -13.05
C ASP A 177 20.92 5.95 -13.24
N HIS A 178 20.99 5.20 -12.14
CA HIS A 178 21.23 3.77 -12.15
C HIS A 178 20.00 2.94 -12.61
N TRP A 179 18.82 3.55 -12.72
CA TRP A 179 17.59 2.90 -13.20
C TRP A 179 17.54 2.76 -14.72
N LYS A 180 18.24 3.65 -15.44
CA LYS A 180 18.34 3.60 -16.90
C LYS A 180 18.89 2.23 -17.31
N ASP A 181 18.25 1.61 -18.30
CA ASP A 181 18.56 0.27 -18.84
C ASP A 181 18.44 -0.91 -17.85
N ARG A 182 18.07 -0.66 -16.58
CA ARG A 182 17.87 -1.68 -15.53
C ARG A 182 16.45 -1.74 -14.99
N CYS A 183 15.50 -1.14 -15.70
CA CYS A 183 14.07 -1.09 -15.33
C CYS A 183 13.38 -2.46 -15.25
N HIS A 184 14.01 -3.54 -15.73
CA HIS A 184 13.49 -4.90 -15.64
C HIS A 184 13.97 -5.66 -14.39
N THR A 185 14.86 -5.06 -13.58
CA THR A 185 15.46 -5.72 -12.42
C THR A 185 14.60 -5.56 -11.17
N THR A 186 14.65 -6.55 -10.27
CA THR A 186 13.96 -6.49 -8.98
C THR A 186 14.50 -5.38 -8.07
N LEU A 187 15.77 -5.01 -8.23
CA LEU A 187 16.39 -3.90 -7.51
C LEU A 187 15.67 -2.58 -7.79
N VAL A 188 15.45 -2.24 -9.06
CA VAL A 188 14.73 -1.01 -9.43
C VAL A 188 13.27 -1.07 -9.01
N ARG A 189 12.63 -2.25 -9.09
CA ARG A 189 11.27 -2.46 -8.56
C ARG A 189 11.20 -2.16 -7.06
N ASP A 190 12.14 -2.65 -6.26
CA ASP A 190 12.12 -2.48 -4.81
C ASP A 190 12.36 -1.03 -4.41
N GLU A 191 13.29 -0.35 -5.07
CA GLU A 191 13.50 1.09 -4.89
C GLU A 191 12.26 1.89 -5.29
N PHE A 192 11.62 1.55 -6.41
CA PHE A 192 10.37 2.18 -6.82
C PHE A 192 9.21 1.87 -5.86
N ALA A 193 9.20 0.69 -5.22
CA ALA A 193 8.19 0.32 -4.23
C ALA A 193 8.21 1.22 -2.98
N HIS A 194 9.36 1.80 -2.62
CA HIS A 194 9.44 2.83 -1.57
C HIS A 194 8.74 4.13 -1.95
N LEU A 195 8.72 4.47 -3.25
CA LEU A 195 7.98 5.62 -3.76
C LEU A 195 6.48 5.30 -3.94
N PHE A 196 6.17 4.08 -4.38
CA PHE A 196 4.82 3.64 -4.74
C PHE A 196 4.39 2.39 -3.94
N GLN A 197 4.00 2.65 -2.70
CA GLN A 197 3.72 1.64 -1.67
C GLN A 197 2.28 1.15 -1.69
N TYR A 198 2.02 -0.03 -1.13
CA TYR A 198 0.66 -0.48 -0.87
C TYR A 198 -0.02 0.40 0.16
N ARG A 199 -1.33 0.62 -0.01
CA ARG A 199 -2.13 1.42 0.93
C ARG A 199 -2.14 0.81 2.33
N ALA A 200 -2.04 -0.52 2.45
CA ALA A 200 -1.91 -1.19 3.74
C ALA A 200 -0.61 -0.88 4.50
N VAL A 201 0.45 -0.46 3.78
CA VAL A 201 1.75 -0.11 4.35
C VAL A 201 1.85 1.41 4.62
N SER A 202 0.98 2.20 3.99
CA SER A 202 0.97 3.66 4.07
C SER A 202 0.21 4.19 5.27
#